data_AF-D8MAI8-F1
#
_entry.id   AF-D8MAI8-F1
#
_cell.length_a   1.000
_cell.length_b   1.000
_cell.length_c   1.000
_cell.angle_alpha   90.00
_cell.angle_beta   90.00
_cell.angle_gamma   90.00
#
_symmetry.space_group_name_H-M   'P 1'
#
loop_
_entity.id
_entity.type
_entity.pdbx_description
1 polymer ?
#
loop_
_entity_poly.entity_id
_entity_poly.type
_entity_poly.pdbx_seq_one_letter_code
_entity_poly.pdbx_strand_id
1 'polypeptide(L)'
;MDIFSFDINMEEYEEIDYYLRPSRKNRRVLGICFAVISTLSIILAITEYRAVTDGYYYQDSIFSFTVNAAWAVIVLRIISIFAGAGGYFLMNPYYWTAASMCCVLSFIFTLLSQFLGLTINSNMINMVVAMLVIIAEICLIVLSFLVFIAFIYQIRVKENDSKMSLQLNDPEAVIMRNLFASMYSLVPGLTYLTGFMSSSTKSE
;
A
#
# COMPACT_ATOMS: atom_id res chain seq x y z
N MET A 1 -24.35 -24.46 -13.68
CA MET A 1 -23.14 -24.84 -12.93
C MET A 1 -22.60 -23.52 -12.41
N ASP A 2 -23.23 -23.04 -11.34
CA ASP A 2 -22.96 -21.74 -10.73
C ASP A 2 -21.77 -21.90 -9.80
N ILE A 3 -20.61 -21.52 -10.32
CA ILE A 3 -19.40 -21.36 -9.54
C ILE A 3 -19.37 -19.87 -9.22
N PHE A 4 -19.34 -19.50 -7.94
CA PHE A 4 -19.45 -18.14 -7.36
C PHE A 4 -20.84 -17.72 -6.84
N SER A 5 -21.49 -18.54 -6.02
CA SER A 5 -22.28 -18.01 -4.90
C SER A 5 -21.34 -17.85 -3.69
N PHE A 6 -20.68 -16.71 -3.59
CA PHE A 6 -20.05 -16.31 -2.33
C PHE A 6 -21.19 -15.88 -1.41
N ASP A 7 -21.78 -16.82 -0.67
CA ASP A 7 -22.65 -16.54 0.47
C ASP A 7 -21.76 -15.93 1.57
N ILE A 8 -21.45 -14.64 1.42
CA ILE A 8 -20.88 -13.85 2.50
C ILE A 8 -22.08 -13.47 3.38
N ASN A 9 -22.04 -13.92 4.63
CA ASN A 9 -23.12 -13.73 5.59
C ASN A 9 -23.42 -12.22 5.75
N MET A 10 -24.71 -11.84 5.72
CA MET A 10 -25.15 -10.45 5.92
C MET A 10 -24.59 -9.80 7.19
N GLU A 11 -24.40 -10.59 8.25
CA GLU A 11 -23.79 -10.15 9.51
C GLU A 11 -22.31 -9.72 9.35
N GLU A 12 -21.54 -10.39 8.50
CA GLU A 12 -20.12 -10.04 8.25
C GLU A 12 -20.01 -8.71 7.49
N TYR A 13 -20.95 -8.42 6.59
CA TYR A 13 -20.96 -7.14 5.87
C TYR A 13 -21.30 -5.96 6.76
N GLU A 14 -22.27 -6.11 7.66
CA GLU A 14 -22.63 -5.05 8.61
C GLU A 14 -21.45 -4.73 9.55
N GLU A 15 -20.70 -5.75 9.99
CA GLU A 15 -19.49 -5.54 10.77
C GLU A 15 -18.38 -4.84 9.98
N ILE A 16 -18.09 -5.30 8.75
CA ILE A 16 -17.05 -4.70 7.89
C ILE A 16 -17.38 -3.24 7.58
N ASP A 17 -18.62 -2.93 7.22
CA ASP A 17 -19.03 -1.55 6.96
C ASP A 17 -18.95 -0.70 8.23
N TYR A 18 -19.31 -1.22 9.41
CA TYR A 18 -19.17 -0.50 10.68
C TYR A 18 -17.73 -0.04 10.95
N TYR A 19 -16.74 -0.91 10.67
CA TYR A 19 -15.32 -0.57 10.85
C TYR A 19 -14.78 0.35 9.75
N LEU A 20 -15.26 0.21 8.52
CA LEU A 20 -14.81 1.00 7.39
C LEU A 20 -15.51 2.34 7.25
N ARG A 21 -16.69 2.54 7.86
CA ARG A 21 -17.47 3.76 7.76
C ARG A 21 -16.66 4.98 8.24
N PRO A 22 -16.73 6.11 7.52
CA PRO A 22 -15.97 7.31 7.87
C PRO A 22 -16.44 7.89 9.21
N SER A 23 -15.73 7.56 10.28
CA SER A 23 -15.92 8.15 11.61
C SER A 23 -14.60 8.73 12.13
N ARG A 24 -14.67 9.73 13.03
CA ARG A 24 -13.46 10.31 13.64
C ARG A 24 -12.65 9.26 14.41
N LYS A 25 -13.32 8.28 15.03
CA LYS A 25 -12.69 7.18 15.76
C LYS A 25 -11.97 6.24 14.80
N ASN A 26 -12.67 5.72 13.78
CA ASN A 26 -12.11 4.76 12.83
C ASN A 26 -10.93 5.37 12.06
N ARG A 27 -11.05 6.63 11.65
CA ARG A 27 -9.96 7.35 10.97
C ARG A 27 -8.73 7.55 11.86
N ARG A 28 -8.90 7.74 13.18
CA ARG A 28 -7.77 7.80 14.13
C ARG A 28 -7.10 6.43 14.28
N VAL A 29 -7.89 5.37 14.40
CA VAL A 29 -7.37 3.99 14.48
C VAL A 29 -6.56 3.64 13.23
N LEU A 30 -7.12 3.89 12.03
CA LEU A 30 -6.39 3.70 10.77
C LEU A 30 -5.12 4.56 10.69
N GLY A 31 -5.14 5.78 11.21
CA GLY A 31 -3.96 6.65 11.29
C GLY A 31 -2.86 6.08 12.19
N ILE A 32 -3.23 5.49 13.33
CA ILE A 32 -2.30 4.79 14.22
C ILE A 32 -1.74 3.55 13.53
N CYS A 33 -2.58 2.74 12.89
CA CYS A 33 -2.13 1.57 12.11
C CYS A 33 -1.13 1.99 11.02
N PHE A 34 -1.43 3.04 10.27
CA PHE A 34 -0.53 3.61 9.27
C PHE A 34 0.82 4.01 9.89
N ALA A 35 0.81 4.72 11.02
CA ALA A 35 2.03 5.15 11.69
C ALA A 35 2.90 3.97 12.16
N VAL A 36 2.27 2.93 12.72
CA VAL A 36 2.97 1.71 13.17
C VAL A 36 3.59 0.97 11.97
N ILE A 37 2.81 0.71 10.91
CA ILE A 37 3.29 0.01 9.72
C ILE A 37 4.42 0.80 9.04
N SER A 38 4.26 2.11 8.92
CA SER A 38 5.27 3.02 8.37
C SER A 38 6.58 2.96 9.16
N THR A 39 6.49 3.00 10.49
CA THR A 39 7.65 2.92 11.38
C THR A 39 8.36 1.58 11.22
N LEU A 40 7.63 0.47 11.20
CA LEU A 40 8.19 -0.86 10.97
C LEU A 40 8.87 -0.97 9.60
N SER A 41 8.28 -0.39 8.56
CA SER A 41 8.87 -0.40 7.21
C SER A 41 10.18 0.38 7.11
N ILE A 42 10.31 1.52 7.79
CA ILE A 42 11.58 2.25 7.87
C ILE A 42 12.62 1.44 8.64
N ILE A 43 12.24 0.84 9.77
CA ILE A 43 13.17 0.03 10.58
C ILE A 43 13.71 -1.13 9.75
N LEU A 44 12.85 -1.81 8.99
CA LEU A 44 13.25 -2.90 8.11
C LEU A 44 14.21 -2.42 7.02
N ALA A 45 13.89 -1.31 6.35
CA ALA A 45 14.75 -0.72 5.31
C ALA A 45 16.14 -0.30 5.84
N ILE A 46 16.21 0.29 7.04
CA ILE A 46 17.48 0.64 7.68
C ILE A 46 18.26 -0.62 8.05
N THR A 47 17.57 -1.66 8.54
CA THR A 47 18.20 -2.94 8.91
C THR A 47 18.78 -3.63 7.68
N GLU A 48 18.05 -3.64 6.56
CA GLU A 48 18.56 -4.12 5.28
C GLU A 48 19.79 -3.33 4.83
N TYR A 49 19.72 -2.01 4.83
CA TYR A 49 20.85 -1.16 4.44
C TYR A 49 22.09 -1.48 5.25
N ARG A 50 21.96 -1.61 6.59
CA ARG A 50 23.08 -2.02 7.45
C ARG A 50 23.60 -3.42 7.15
N ALA A 51 22.70 -4.39 6.93
CA ALA A 51 23.09 -5.75 6.58
C ALA A 51 23.92 -5.79 5.29
N VAL A 52 23.55 -4.96 4.31
CA VAL A 52 24.32 -4.81 3.06
C VAL A 52 25.64 -4.08 3.32
N THR A 53 25.67 -2.97 4.06
CA THR A 53 26.93 -2.23 4.25
C THR A 53 27.94 -2.98 5.12
N ASP A 54 27.48 -3.72 6.13
CA ASP A 54 28.33 -4.39 7.11
C ASP A 54 28.78 -5.78 6.61
N GLY A 55 27.98 -6.42 5.74
CA GLY A 55 28.19 -7.78 5.25
C GLY A 55 29.15 -7.93 4.07
N TYR A 56 29.49 -6.83 3.36
CA TYR A 56 30.29 -6.89 2.14
C TYR A 56 31.50 -5.94 2.22
N TYR A 57 32.68 -6.52 2.47
CA TYR A 57 33.97 -5.82 2.46
C TYR A 57 34.57 -5.65 1.05
N TYR A 58 33.83 -5.94 -0.02
CA TYR A 58 34.36 -6.01 -1.39
C TYR A 58 34.01 -4.77 -2.22
N GLN A 59 35.03 -4.08 -2.73
CA GLN A 59 34.93 -2.98 -3.69
C GLN A 59 34.64 -3.51 -5.11
N ASP A 60 33.44 -4.05 -5.32
CA ASP A 60 32.95 -4.43 -6.66
C ASP A 60 31.76 -3.58 -7.10
N SER A 61 31.56 -3.45 -8.42
CA SER A 61 30.46 -2.67 -9.01
C SER A 61 29.08 -3.19 -8.59
N ILE A 62 28.95 -4.50 -8.38
CA ILE A 62 27.72 -5.15 -7.89
C ILE A 62 27.42 -4.72 -6.45
N PHE A 63 28.44 -4.58 -5.60
CA PHE A 63 28.27 -4.09 -4.22
C PHE A 63 27.76 -2.65 -4.20
N SER A 64 28.34 -1.77 -5.02
CA SER A 64 27.87 -0.37 -5.15
C SER A 64 26.39 -0.30 -5.57
N PHE A 65 25.96 -1.17 -6.50
CA PHE A 65 24.55 -1.24 -6.89
C PHE A 65 23.65 -1.71 -5.74
N THR A 66 24.02 -2.78 -5.01
CA THR A 66 23.22 -3.30 -3.89
C THR A 66 23.05 -2.26 -2.77
N VAL A 67 24.12 -1.53 -2.43
CA VAL A 67 24.05 -0.43 -1.44
C VAL A 67 23.14 0.71 -1.93
N ASN A 68 23.27 1.11 -3.20
CA ASN A 68 22.41 2.14 -3.79
C ASN A 68 20.94 1.70 -3.87
N ALA A 69 20.68 0.42 -4.13
CA ALA A 69 19.34 -0.15 -4.11
C ALA A 69 18.74 -0.10 -2.70
N ALA A 70 19.48 -0.53 -1.66
CA ALA A 70 19.03 -0.45 -0.27
C ALA A 70 18.83 1.02 0.19
N TRP A 71 19.65 1.95 -0.29
CA TRP A 71 19.42 3.38 -0.07
C TRP A 71 18.14 3.88 -0.75
N ALA A 72 17.90 3.47 -1.99
CA ALA A 72 16.68 3.80 -2.72
C ALA A 72 15.42 3.30 -2.00
N VAL A 73 15.45 2.11 -1.39
CA VAL A 73 14.38 1.58 -0.52
C VAL A 73 14.06 2.58 0.58
N ILE A 74 15.06 3.05 1.35
CA ILE A 74 14.86 4.02 2.44
C ILE A 74 14.20 5.30 1.90
N VAL A 75 14.73 5.86 0.82
CA VAL A 75 14.20 7.10 0.21
C VAL A 75 12.74 6.91 -0.23
N LEU A 76 12.42 5.81 -0.88
CA LEU A 76 11.05 5.49 -1.32
C LEU A 76 10.10 5.32 -0.14
N ARG A 77 10.53 4.71 0.97
CA ARG A 77 9.72 4.61 2.20
C ARG A 77 9.45 5.98 2.81
N ILE A 78 10.43 6.86 2.86
CA ILE A 78 10.27 8.23 3.34
C ILE A 78 9.25 8.99 2.47
N ILE A 79 9.38 8.90 1.14
CA ILE A 79 8.42 9.52 0.21
C ILE A 79 7.01 8.93 0.41
N SER A 80 6.90 7.61 0.57
CA SER A 80 5.61 6.94 0.84
C SER A 80 4.96 7.47 2.12
N ILE A 81 5.75 7.72 3.18
CA ILE A 81 5.24 8.25 4.45
C ILE A 81 4.76 9.68 4.30
N PHE A 82 5.51 10.54 3.61
CA PHE A 82 5.07 11.91 3.34
C PHE A 82 3.82 11.94 2.46
N ALA A 83 3.76 11.09 1.44
CA ALA A 83 2.57 10.94 0.61
C ALA A 83 1.38 10.45 1.45
N GLY A 84 1.54 9.40 2.25
CA GLY A 84 0.48 8.88 3.13
C GLY A 84 0.01 9.90 4.18
N ALA A 85 0.93 10.69 4.76
CA ALA A 85 0.58 11.81 5.63
C ALA A 85 -0.22 12.88 4.88
N GLY A 86 0.20 13.22 3.65
CA GLY A 86 -0.57 14.10 2.76
C GLY A 86 -1.97 13.57 2.48
N GLY A 87 -2.10 12.28 2.17
CA GLY A 87 -3.39 11.62 1.97
C GLY A 87 -4.26 11.61 3.22
N TYR A 88 -3.64 11.46 4.39
CA TYR A 88 -4.31 11.55 5.67
C TYR A 88 -4.86 12.95 5.91
N PHE A 89 -4.05 14.02 5.80
CA PHE A 89 -4.50 15.37 6.12
C PHE A 89 -5.41 15.99 5.05
N LEU A 90 -5.08 15.80 3.78
CA LEU A 90 -5.78 16.44 2.65
C LEU A 90 -7.00 15.64 2.16
N MET A 91 -7.23 14.44 2.69
CA MET A 91 -8.33 13.55 2.27
C MET A 91 -8.39 13.33 0.75
N ASN A 92 -7.23 13.20 0.11
CA ASN A 92 -7.15 13.10 -1.36
C ASN A 92 -6.57 11.72 -1.76
N PRO A 93 -7.28 10.96 -2.62
CA PRO A 93 -6.88 9.61 -3.00
C PRO A 93 -5.55 9.56 -3.76
N TYR A 94 -5.16 10.60 -4.50
CA TYR A 94 -3.92 10.62 -5.30
C TYR A 94 -2.67 10.45 -4.43
N TYR A 95 -2.69 10.96 -3.20
CA TYR A 95 -1.58 10.80 -2.27
C TYR A 95 -1.43 9.35 -1.77
N TRP A 96 -2.54 8.64 -1.58
CA TRP A 96 -2.53 7.22 -1.24
C TRP A 96 -2.05 6.36 -2.42
N THR A 97 -2.42 6.73 -3.64
CA THR A 97 -1.89 6.13 -4.87
C THR A 97 -0.38 6.37 -5.03
N ALA A 98 0.12 7.56 -4.71
CA ALA A 98 1.56 7.83 -4.72
C ALA A 98 2.30 7.03 -3.64
N ALA A 99 1.71 6.91 -2.45
CA ALA A 99 2.26 6.13 -1.35
C ALA A 99 2.34 4.63 -1.68
N SER A 100 1.29 4.04 -2.26
CA SER A 100 1.27 2.65 -2.71
C SER A 100 2.34 2.39 -3.76
N MET A 101 2.53 3.33 -4.68
CA MET A 101 3.51 3.19 -5.74
C MET A 101 4.95 3.20 -5.21
N CYS A 102 5.23 4.07 -4.25
CA CYS A 102 6.52 4.06 -3.56
C CYS A 102 6.74 2.76 -2.78
N CYS A 103 5.71 2.18 -2.16
CA CYS A 103 5.81 0.88 -1.50
C CYS A 103 6.14 -0.26 -2.49
N VAL A 104 5.50 -0.28 -3.66
CA VAL A 104 5.76 -1.29 -4.70
C VAL A 104 7.18 -1.15 -5.26
N LEU A 105 7.62 0.06 -5.60
CA LEU A 105 8.98 0.30 -6.07
C LEU A 105 10.01 -0.08 -5.01
N SER A 106 9.77 0.27 -3.75
CA SER A 106 10.62 -0.11 -2.62
C SER A 106 10.74 -1.62 -2.50
N PHE A 107 9.64 -2.35 -2.65
CA PHE A 107 9.64 -3.82 -2.63
C PHE A 107 10.47 -4.40 -3.78
N ILE A 108 10.35 -3.86 -4.99
CA ILE A 108 11.17 -4.28 -6.14
C ILE A 108 12.67 -4.08 -5.86
N PHE A 109 13.06 -2.91 -5.34
CA PHE A 109 14.46 -2.66 -4.97
C PHE A 109 14.96 -3.56 -3.85
N THR A 110 14.08 -3.91 -2.88
CA THR A 110 14.40 -4.87 -1.83
C THR A 110 14.67 -6.26 -2.42
N LEU A 111 13.81 -6.75 -3.31
CA LEU A 111 14.02 -8.02 -4.00
C LEU A 111 15.34 -8.05 -4.80
N LEU A 112 15.65 -6.97 -5.52
CA LEU A 112 16.89 -6.85 -6.27
C LEU A 112 18.11 -6.85 -5.33
N SER A 113 18.06 -6.08 -4.25
CA SER A 113 19.09 -6.00 -3.22
C SER A 113 19.36 -7.37 -2.59
N GLN A 114 18.32 -8.07 -2.15
CA GLN A 114 18.45 -9.41 -1.56
C GLN A 114 18.96 -10.45 -2.56
N PHE A 115 18.44 -10.45 -3.80
CA PHE A 115 18.87 -11.40 -4.81
C PHE A 115 20.35 -11.21 -5.18
N LEU A 116 20.80 -9.97 -5.39
CA LEU A 116 22.20 -9.65 -5.65
C LEU A 116 23.10 -9.89 -4.43
N GLY A 117 22.60 -9.66 -3.22
CA GLY A 117 23.31 -9.99 -2.00
C GLY A 117 23.61 -11.49 -1.89
N LEU A 118 22.65 -12.33 -2.26
CA LEU A 118 22.81 -13.80 -2.26
C LEU A 118 23.76 -14.30 -3.34
N THR A 119 23.88 -13.62 -4.48
CA THR A 119 24.88 -14.00 -5.50
C THR A 119 26.31 -13.68 -5.06
N ILE A 120 26.50 -12.63 -4.25
CA ILE A 120 27.82 -12.26 -3.72
C ILE A 120 28.22 -13.14 -2.52
N ASN A 121 27.27 -13.49 -1.64
CA ASN A 121 27.55 -14.28 -0.44
C ASN A 121 26.43 -15.28 -0.14
N SER A 122 26.63 -16.52 -0.59
CA SER A 122 25.64 -17.60 -0.54
C SER A 122 25.66 -18.44 0.75
N ASN A 123 26.16 -17.91 1.86
CA ASN A 123 26.12 -18.61 3.13
C ASN A 123 24.67 -18.96 3.53
N MET A 124 24.44 -20.17 4.07
CA MET A 124 23.09 -20.62 4.48
C MET A 124 22.40 -19.63 5.42
N ILE A 125 23.16 -19.02 6.34
CA ILE A 125 22.62 -18.03 7.29
C ILE A 125 22.10 -16.80 6.53
N ASN A 126 22.85 -16.29 5.56
CA ASN A 126 22.43 -15.14 4.75
C ASN A 126 21.19 -15.46 3.90
N MET A 127 21.10 -16.69 3.38
CA MET A 127 19.91 -17.15 2.65
C MET A 127 18.67 -17.17 3.53
N VAL A 128 18.77 -17.68 4.76
CA VAL A 128 17.64 -17.67 5.72
C VAL A 128 17.24 -16.23 6.09
N VAL A 129 18.21 -15.36 6.37
CA VAL A 129 17.93 -13.95 6.69
C VAL A 129 17.27 -13.22 5.52
N ALA A 130 17.77 -13.40 4.29
CA ALA A 130 17.18 -12.81 3.09
C ALA A 130 15.72 -13.26 2.89
N MET A 131 15.43 -14.55 3.07
CA MET A 131 14.06 -15.06 3.00
C MET A 131 13.15 -14.45 4.08
N LEU A 132 13.63 -14.31 5.31
CA LEU A 132 12.86 -13.67 6.38
C LEU A 132 12.57 -12.20 6.08
N VAL A 133 13.55 -11.47 5.52
CA VAL A 133 13.36 -10.07 5.08
C VAL A 133 12.29 -9.98 3.99
N ILE A 134 12.33 -10.87 2.99
CA ILE A 134 11.33 -10.91 1.90
C ILE A 134 9.93 -11.20 2.46
N ILE A 135 9.80 -12.16 3.36
CA ILE A 135 8.50 -12.49 3.99
C ILE A 135 7.99 -11.30 4.80
N ALA A 136 8.84 -10.67 5.61
CA ALA A 136 8.48 -9.49 6.39
C ALA A 136 8.03 -8.32 5.49
N GLU A 137 8.71 -8.10 4.37
CA GLU A 137 8.32 -7.12 3.36
C GLU A 137 6.96 -7.40 2.74
N ILE A 138 6.69 -8.67 2.37
CA ILE A 138 5.38 -9.08 1.83
C ILE A 138 4.27 -8.81 2.87
N CYS A 139 4.51 -9.11 4.14
CA CYS A 139 3.55 -8.81 5.19
C CYS A 139 3.31 -7.29 5.33
N LEU A 140 4.37 -6.48 5.34
CA LEU A 140 4.26 -5.03 5.49
C LEU A 140 3.59 -4.36 4.29
N ILE A 141 3.87 -4.81 3.06
CA ILE A 141 3.21 -4.25 1.86
C ILE A 141 1.73 -4.61 1.86
N VAL A 142 1.35 -5.85 2.17
CA VAL A 142 -0.07 -6.26 2.26
C VAL A 142 -0.80 -5.43 3.32
N LEU A 143 -0.24 -5.31 4.53
CA LEU A 143 -0.83 -4.49 5.60
C LEU A 143 -0.95 -3.02 5.20
N SER A 144 0.06 -2.47 4.52
CA SER A 144 0.01 -1.09 4.01
C SER A 144 -1.14 -0.90 3.01
N PHE A 145 -1.28 -1.83 2.07
CA PHE A 145 -2.35 -1.79 1.05
C PHE A 145 -3.73 -1.87 1.68
N LEU A 146 -3.94 -2.74 2.66
CA LEU A 146 -5.22 -2.83 3.38
C LEU A 146 -5.58 -1.49 4.04
N VAL A 147 -4.62 -0.83 4.67
CA VAL A 147 -4.83 0.50 5.27
C VAL A 147 -5.10 1.56 4.21
N PHE A 148 -4.40 1.55 3.08
CA PHE A 148 -4.64 2.50 1.99
C PHE A 148 -6.03 2.32 1.36
N ILE A 149 -6.46 1.07 1.13
CA ILE A 149 -7.80 0.74 0.64
C ILE A 149 -8.85 1.31 1.60
N ALA A 150 -8.69 1.08 2.91
CA ALA A 150 -9.63 1.57 3.92
C ALA A 150 -9.72 3.11 3.93
N PHE A 151 -8.60 3.82 3.79
CA PHE A 151 -8.62 5.28 3.70
C PHE A 151 -9.30 5.79 2.43
N ILE A 152 -9.02 5.20 1.27
CA ILE A 152 -9.67 5.61 0.02
C ILE A 152 -11.17 5.29 0.06
N TYR A 153 -11.56 4.14 0.64
CA TYR A 153 -12.95 3.80 0.85
C TYR A 153 -13.66 4.88 1.68
N GLN A 154 -13.08 5.29 2.81
CA GLN A 154 -13.63 6.37 3.64
C GLN A 154 -13.79 7.70 2.90
N ILE A 155 -12.83 8.05 2.04
CA ILE A 155 -12.92 9.26 1.20
C ILE A 155 -14.09 9.14 0.21
N ARG A 156 -14.19 8.01 -0.50
CA ARG A 156 -15.24 7.78 -1.50
C ARG A 156 -16.64 7.72 -0.90
N VAL A 157 -16.81 7.06 0.26
CA VAL A 157 -18.10 7.02 0.97
C VAL A 157 -18.52 8.43 1.35
N LYS A 158 -17.61 9.24 1.91
CA LYS A 158 -17.90 10.63 2.26
C LYS A 158 -18.28 11.50 1.04
N GLU A 159 -17.64 11.29 -0.09
CA GLU A 159 -18.01 11.98 -1.34
C GLU A 159 -19.37 11.52 -1.90
N ASN A 160 -19.67 10.23 -1.85
CA ASN A 160 -20.94 9.69 -2.34
C ASN A 160 -22.11 10.10 -1.44
N ASP A 161 -21.96 10.05 -0.11
CA ASP A 161 -22.98 10.52 0.85
C ASP A 161 -23.32 12.00 0.62
N SER A 162 -22.34 12.82 0.20
CA SER A 162 -22.57 14.23 -0.10
C SER A 162 -23.33 14.49 -1.41
N LYS A 163 -23.35 13.52 -2.33
CA LYS A 163 -23.95 13.62 -3.67
C LYS A 163 -25.27 12.85 -3.79
N MET A 164 -25.53 11.91 -2.89
CA MET A 164 -26.58 10.91 -3.03
C MET A 164 -27.74 11.18 -2.06
N SER A 165 -28.48 12.27 -2.30
CA SER A 165 -29.86 12.38 -1.85
C SER A 165 -30.77 11.82 -2.95
N LEU A 166 -31.53 10.75 -2.66
CA LEU A 166 -32.61 10.18 -3.50
C LEU A 166 -32.26 9.15 -4.60
N GLN A 167 -31.36 8.19 -4.36
CA GLN A 167 -31.35 6.95 -5.17
C GLN A 167 -31.36 5.73 -4.26
N LEU A 168 -32.46 4.97 -4.29
CA LEU A 168 -32.61 3.65 -3.69
C LEU A 168 -31.75 2.66 -4.49
N ASN A 169 -30.46 2.59 -4.16
CA ASN A 169 -29.57 1.54 -4.62
C ASN A 169 -29.40 0.50 -3.52
N ASP A 170 -29.22 -0.75 -3.92
CA ASP A 170 -28.87 -1.86 -3.03
C ASP A 170 -27.58 -1.55 -2.25
N PRO A 171 -27.61 -1.54 -0.89
CA PRO A 171 -26.47 -1.17 -0.07
C PRO A 171 -25.25 -2.08 -0.29
N GLU A 172 -25.43 -3.38 -0.54
CA GLU A 172 -24.34 -4.32 -0.76
C GLU A 172 -23.55 -4.00 -2.04
N ALA A 173 -24.29 -3.78 -3.13
CA ALA A 173 -23.70 -3.44 -4.41
C ALA A 173 -22.92 -2.11 -4.34
N VAL A 174 -23.36 -1.17 -3.50
CA VAL A 174 -22.67 0.12 -3.28
C VAL A 174 -21.38 -0.07 -2.49
N ILE A 175 -21.40 -0.87 -1.41
CA ILE A 175 -20.21 -1.17 -0.60
C ILE A 175 -19.16 -1.88 -1.46
N MET A 176 -19.54 -2.95 -2.17
CA MET A 176 -18.64 -3.72 -3.03
C MET A 176 -18.05 -2.85 -4.13
N ARG A 177 -18.87 -2.02 -4.80
CA ARG A 177 -18.40 -1.08 -5.82
C ARG A 177 -17.37 -0.09 -5.26
N ASN A 178 -17.62 0.47 -4.09
CA ASN A 178 -16.70 1.42 -3.46
C ASN A 178 -15.40 0.74 -3.01
N LEU A 179 -15.46 -0.50 -2.53
CA LEU A 179 -14.30 -1.29 -2.13
C LEU A 179 -13.42 -1.60 -3.35
N PHE A 180 -14.00 -2.14 -4.43
CA PHE A 180 -13.28 -2.39 -5.67
C PHE A 180 -12.69 -1.11 -6.26
N ALA A 181 -13.47 -0.02 -6.29
CA ALA A 181 -12.98 1.25 -6.78
C ALA A 181 -11.80 1.81 -5.93
N SER A 182 -11.77 1.50 -4.64
CA SER A 182 -10.67 1.85 -3.74
C SER A 182 -9.42 1.02 -4.02
N MET A 183 -9.57 -0.28 -4.28
CA MET A 183 -8.48 -1.17 -4.71
C MET A 183 -7.89 -0.73 -6.05
N TYR A 184 -8.73 -0.47 -7.05
CA TYR A 184 -8.28 -0.02 -8.37
C TYR A 184 -7.57 1.33 -8.32
N SER A 185 -7.96 2.23 -7.42
CA SER A 185 -7.28 3.53 -7.29
C SER A 185 -5.85 3.44 -6.73
N LEU A 186 -5.44 2.31 -6.17
CA LEU A 186 -4.06 2.12 -5.72
C LEU A 186 -3.11 1.72 -6.84
N VAL A 187 -3.64 1.31 -8.00
CA VAL A 187 -2.85 0.95 -9.19
C VAL A 187 -2.67 2.21 -10.04
N PRO A 188 -1.45 2.77 -10.14
CA PRO A 188 -1.24 3.95 -10.96
C PRO A 188 -1.35 3.57 -12.43
N GLY A 189 -1.89 4.51 -13.21
CA GLY A 189 -2.40 4.23 -14.56
C GLY A 189 -3.92 4.14 -14.56
N LEU A 190 -4.54 3.27 -13.75
CA LEU A 190 -6.00 3.14 -13.70
C LEU A 190 -6.67 4.36 -13.05
N THR A 191 -6.07 4.92 -12.01
CA THR A 191 -6.55 6.13 -11.32
C THR A 191 -6.46 7.38 -12.19
N TYR A 192 -5.36 7.51 -12.95
CA TYR A 192 -5.16 8.65 -13.85
C TYR A 192 -6.07 8.54 -15.08
N LEU A 193 -6.30 7.34 -15.62
CA LEU A 193 -7.22 7.10 -16.73
C LEU A 193 -8.68 7.38 -16.35
N THR A 194 -9.10 6.97 -15.15
CA THR A 194 -10.47 7.22 -14.67
C THR A 194 -10.71 8.71 -14.36
N GLY A 195 -9.73 9.41 -13.80
CA GLY A 195 -9.76 10.87 -13.64
C GLY A 195 -9.82 11.62 -14.98
N PHE A 196 -9.02 11.20 -15.97
CA PHE A 196 -8.99 11.78 -17.31
C PHE A 196 -10.30 11.53 -18.08
N MET A 197 -10.86 10.32 -18.02
CA MET A 197 -12.17 10.00 -18.61
C MET A 197 -13.30 10.80 -17.96
N SER A 198 -13.25 11.02 -16.63
CA SER A 198 -14.23 11.85 -15.91
C SER A 198 -14.13 13.34 -16.26
N SER A 199 -12.95 13.87 -16.58
CA SER A 199 -12.80 15.26 -17.01
C SER A 199 -13.20 15.47 -18.47
N SER A 200 -12.94 14.47 -19.32
CA SER A 200 -13.31 14.49 -20.74
C SER A 200 -14.81 14.34 -21.00
N THR A 201 -15.59 13.84 -20.04
CA THR A 201 -17.05 13.71 -20.13
C THR A 201 -17.80 14.89 -19.52
N LYS A 202 -17.11 15.85 -18.89
CA LYS A 202 -17.69 17.11 -18.39
C LYS A 202 -17.50 18.29 -19.36
N SER A 203 -16.93 18.03 -20.53
CA SER A 203 -16.68 19.04 -21.58
C SER A 203 -17.70 18.97 -22.73
N GLU A 204 -18.94 18.58 -22.44
CA GLU A 204 -20.11 18.74 -23.34
C GLU A 204 -21.28 19.38 -22.58
#